data_AF-A0A9D9PES3-F1
#
_entry.id   AF-A0A9D9PES3-F1
#
_cell.length_a   1.000
_cell.length_b   1.000
_cell.length_c   1.000
_cell.angle_alpha   90.00
_cell.angle_beta   90.00
_cell.angle_gamma   90.00
#
_symmetry.space_group_name_H-M   'P 1'
#
loop_
_entity.id
_entity.type
_entity.pdbx_description
1 polymer ?
#
loop_
_entity_poly.entity_id
_entity_poly.type
_entity_poly.pdbx_seq_one_letter_code
_entity_poly.pdbx_strand_id
1 'polypeptide(L)'
;MTSLPPAVDVTSAIYDRMMAKVPEDWKVRFRDPLSWDASMREQVAAVLLPSVVEESIAQSSARDDRGMILYDQKELETIIYYVAQGHSNTVLWMADDETKQEVADIVATYNPQTEATIVMVSPSSLQVMWVREDGAIQTQGAKSVNALPVTLPEGVTVATEETEGVYAYCFTHAEFGDLGRIRLVPSAETGLEFQVEVAPGGTETEMQQKRELFEPIAQSIVEQLDAALKNR
;
A
#
# COMPACT_ATOMS: atom_id res chain seq x y z
N MET A 1 3.48 26.11 11.28
CA MET A 1 3.95 25.40 10.07
C MET A 1 4.03 23.94 10.44
N THR A 2 2.96 23.20 10.19
CA THR A 2 2.85 21.77 10.47
C THR A 2 3.65 21.02 9.40
N SER A 3 4.75 20.40 9.81
CA SER A 3 5.51 19.50 8.94
C SER A 3 4.62 18.29 8.66
N LEU A 4 4.27 18.08 7.39
CA LEU A 4 3.59 16.88 6.93
C LEU A 4 4.46 15.66 7.32
N PRO A 5 3.86 14.54 7.76
CA PRO A 5 4.61 13.34 8.08
C PRO A 5 5.36 12.85 6.82
N PRO A 6 6.62 12.41 6.94
CA PRO A 6 7.51 12.17 5.80
C PRO A 6 7.17 10.95 4.92
N ALA A 7 6.13 10.17 5.26
CA ALA A 7 6.03 8.79 4.80
C ALA A 7 5.07 8.53 3.64
N VAL A 8 4.09 9.40 3.36
CA VAL A 8 3.11 9.19 2.28
C VAL A 8 2.58 10.56 1.85
N ASP A 9 3.20 11.17 0.84
CA ASP A 9 2.56 12.32 0.19
C ASP A 9 1.54 11.81 -0.82
N VAL A 10 0.32 11.57 -0.35
CA VAL A 10 -0.85 11.71 -1.21
C VAL A 10 -0.99 13.20 -1.43
N THR A 11 -0.47 13.72 -2.53
CA THR A 11 -1.04 14.98 -3.00
C THR A 11 -2.11 14.58 -3.99
N SER A 12 -3.37 14.95 -3.71
CA SER A 12 -4.43 14.96 -4.72
C SER A 12 -3.92 15.55 -6.03
N ALA A 13 -2.98 16.51 -5.95
CA ALA A 13 -2.25 17.07 -7.06
C ALA A 13 -1.49 16.04 -7.95
N ILE A 14 -0.89 14.97 -7.42
CA ILE A 14 -0.26 13.90 -8.22
C ILE A 14 -1.32 13.19 -9.05
N TYR A 15 -2.36 12.70 -8.37
CA TYR A 15 -3.48 12.01 -9.01
C TYR A 15 -4.17 12.92 -10.04
N ASP A 16 -4.46 14.17 -9.70
CA ASP A 16 -5.09 15.15 -10.56
C ASP A 16 -4.23 15.48 -11.80
N ARG A 17 -2.90 15.65 -11.64
CA ARG A 17 -1.98 15.87 -12.77
C ARG A 17 -1.94 14.68 -13.71
N MET A 18 -1.94 13.46 -13.16
CA MET A 18 -1.96 12.23 -13.95
C MET A 18 -3.30 12.07 -14.67
N MET A 19 -4.42 12.22 -13.95
CA MET A 19 -5.77 12.12 -14.51
C MET A 19 -6.09 13.24 -15.51
N ALA A 20 -5.44 14.41 -15.43
CA ALA A 20 -5.56 15.46 -16.44
C ALA A 20 -4.99 15.05 -17.81
N LYS A 21 -4.04 14.10 -17.84
CA LYS A 21 -3.45 13.56 -19.08
C LYS A 21 -4.23 12.35 -19.63
N VAL A 22 -5.13 11.77 -18.83
CA VAL A 22 -5.99 10.64 -19.25
C VAL A 22 -7.18 11.16 -20.07
N PRO A 23 -7.44 10.61 -21.28
CA PRO A 23 -8.65 10.91 -22.06
C PRO A 23 -9.92 10.65 -21.25
N GLU A 24 -10.95 11.49 -21.40
CA GLU A 24 -12.17 11.39 -20.56
C GLU A 24 -12.92 10.07 -20.70
N ASP A 25 -12.94 9.52 -21.91
CA ASP A 25 -13.51 8.21 -22.21
C ASP A 25 -12.74 7.06 -21.54
N TRP A 26 -11.50 7.30 -21.08
CA TRP A 26 -10.65 6.31 -20.42
C TRP A 26 -10.69 6.41 -18.90
N LYS A 27 -11.06 7.57 -18.32
CA LYS A 27 -11.06 7.79 -16.86
C LYS A 27 -11.93 6.80 -16.09
N VAL A 28 -13.04 6.35 -16.69
CA VAL A 28 -13.92 5.32 -16.10
C VAL A 28 -13.23 3.96 -16.04
N ARG A 29 -12.44 3.61 -17.07
CA ARG A 29 -11.68 2.35 -17.19
C ARG A 29 -10.38 2.37 -16.38
N PHE A 30 -9.98 3.56 -15.93
CA PHE A 30 -8.80 3.79 -15.10
C PHE A 30 -8.95 3.37 -13.63
N ARG A 31 -10.18 3.11 -13.19
CA ARG A 31 -10.48 2.83 -11.79
C ARG A 31 -9.93 1.49 -11.29
N ASP A 32 -9.76 0.53 -12.20
CA ASP A 32 -9.30 -0.82 -11.86
C ASP A 32 -8.20 -1.27 -12.82
N PRO A 33 -6.92 -1.09 -12.44
CA PRO A 33 -5.78 -1.53 -13.24
C PRO A 33 -5.63 -3.04 -13.40
N LEU A 34 -6.30 -3.85 -12.58
CA LEU A 34 -6.30 -5.31 -12.70
C LEU A 34 -7.23 -5.79 -13.82
N SER A 35 -8.28 -5.02 -14.10
CA SER A 35 -9.17 -5.25 -15.25
C SER A 35 -8.53 -4.92 -16.61
N TRP A 36 -7.34 -4.31 -16.61
CA TRP A 36 -6.68 -3.91 -17.84
C TRP A 36 -6.25 -5.14 -18.64
N ASP A 37 -6.85 -5.30 -19.80
CA ASP A 37 -6.33 -6.17 -20.85
C ASP A 37 -4.97 -5.63 -21.36
N ALA A 38 -4.26 -6.45 -22.15
CA ALA A 38 -2.94 -6.08 -22.67
C ALA A 38 -2.96 -4.77 -23.48
N SER A 39 -4.04 -4.51 -24.22
CA SER A 39 -4.21 -3.29 -25.01
C SER A 39 -4.42 -2.07 -24.13
N MET A 40 -5.19 -2.20 -23.04
CA MET A 40 -5.41 -1.14 -22.07
C MET A 40 -4.11 -0.84 -21.30
N ARG A 41 -3.37 -1.85 -20.86
CA ARG A 41 -2.07 -1.64 -20.21
C ARG A 41 -1.10 -0.89 -21.10
N GLU A 42 -1.07 -1.20 -22.39
CA GLU A 42 -0.20 -0.52 -23.37
C GLU A 42 -0.63 0.94 -23.61
N GLN A 43 -1.93 1.19 -23.71
CA GLN A 43 -2.50 2.54 -23.85
C GLN A 43 -2.28 3.39 -22.60
N VAL A 44 -2.49 2.81 -21.43
CA VAL A 44 -2.24 3.45 -20.14
C VAL A 44 -0.75 3.67 -19.94
N ALA A 45 0.09 2.70 -20.27
CA ALA A 45 1.54 2.83 -20.22
C ALA A 45 2.00 4.05 -21.04
N ALA A 46 1.46 4.23 -22.25
CA ALA A 46 1.79 5.35 -23.11
C ALA A 46 1.35 6.72 -22.57
N VAL A 47 0.29 6.78 -21.76
CA VAL A 47 -0.29 8.04 -21.26
C VAL A 47 0.19 8.39 -19.85
N LEU A 48 0.23 7.42 -18.95
CA LEU A 48 0.52 7.64 -17.54
C LEU A 48 1.95 7.37 -17.14
N LEU A 49 2.65 6.37 -17.69
CA LEU A 49 4.03 6.10 -17.25
C LEU A 49 4.96 7.30 -17.42
N PRO A 50 4.90 8.08 -18.51
CA PRO A 50 5.69 9.31 -18.60
C PRO A 50 5.41 10.27 -17.43
N SER A 51 4.15 10.39 -17.03
CA SER A 51 3.72 11.26 -15.92
C SER A 51 4.18 10.74 -14.56
N VAL A 52 4.17 9.43 -14.38
CA VAL A 52 4.67 8.77 -13.17
C VAL A 52 6.18 8.94 -13.04
N VAL A 53 6.90 8.81 -14.16
CA VAL A 53 8.35 9.03 -14.21
C VAL A 53 8.68 10.48 -13.90
N GLU A 54 8.02 11.43 -14.58
CA GLU A 54 8.16 12.87 -14.30
C GLU A 54 7.92 13.19 -12.82
N GLU A 55 6.86 12.63 -12.23
CA GLU A 55 6.54 12.85 -10.82
C GLU A 55 7.57 12.22 -9.90
N SER A 56 7.98 10.97 -10.16
CA SER A 56 9.02 10.28 -9.38
C SER A 56 10.33 11.09 -9.37
N ILE A 57 10.75 11.60 -10.53
CA ILE A 57 11.95 12.43 -10.66
C ILE A 57 11.77 13.76 -9.91
N ALA A 58 10.61 14.40 -10.04
CA ALA A 58 10.32 15.66 -9.37
C ALA A 58 10.34 15.52 -7.84
N GLN A 59 9.72 14.46 -7.30
CA GLN A 59 9.70 14.18 -5.86
C GLN A 59 11.09 13.88 -5.32
N SER A 60 11.81 12.97 -6.00
CA SER A 60 13.18 12.62 -5.66
C SER A 60 14.11 13.84 -5.67
N SER A 61 14.00 14.70 -6.69
CA SER A 61 14.78 15.94 -6.79
C SER A 61 14.43 16.97 -5.71
N ALA A 62 13.14 17.13 -5.40
CA ALA A 62 12.67 18.08 -4.39
C ALA A 62 13.09 17.67 -2.96
N ARG A 63 13.27 16.37 -2.72
CA ARG A 63 13.60 15.79 -1.42
C ARG A 63 15.07 15.45 -1.26
N ASP A 64 15.86 15.49 -2.34
CA ASP A 64 17.23 14.97 -2.37
C ASP A 64 17.29 13.50 -1.89
N ASP A 65 16.29 12.70 -2.30
CA ASP A 65 16.12 11.30 -1.92
C ASP A 65 15.89 10.39 -3.13
N ARG A 66 15.61 9.11 -2.90
CA ARG A 66 15.17 8.14 -3.90
C ARG A 66 14.01 7.34 -3.31
N GLY A 67 13.20 6.75 -4.17
CA GLY A 67 11.96 6.11 -3.74
C GLY A 67 11.26 5.37 -4.86
N MET A 68 9.97 5.14 -4.65
CA MET A 68 9.11 4.46 -5.60
C MET A 68 7.74 5.14 -5.65
N ILE A 69 7.07 5.01 -6.79
CA ILE A 69 5.66 5.33 -6.90
C ILE A 69 4.87 4.07 -6.56
N LEU A 70 4.09 4.13 -5.48
CA LEU A 70 3.20 3.07 -5.05
C LEU A 70 1.81 3.29 -5.63
N TYR A 71 1.34 2.35 -6.44
CA TYR A 71 -0.04 2.22 -6.88
C TYR A 71 -0.75 1.23 -5.97
N ASP A 72 -1.50 1.75 -5.00
CA ASP A 72 -2.35 0.94 -4.13
C ASP A 72 -3.73 0.78 -4.77
N GLN A 73 -4.01 -0.42 -5.30
CA GLN A 73 -5.24 -0.78 -6.00
C GLN A 73 -6.20 -1.41 -5.01
N LYS A 74 -7.24 -0.66 -4.63
CA LYS A 74 -8.35 -1.13 -3.80
C LYS A 74 -9.51 -1.59 -4.68
N GLU A 75 -10.49 -2.24 -4.06
CA GLU A 75 -11.70 -2.73 -4.76
C GLU A 75 -12.49 -1.62 -5.48
N LEU A 76 -12.38 -0.36 -5.06
CA LEU A 76 -13.17 0.76 -5.60
C LEU A 76 -12.33 1.96 -6.08
N GLU A 77 -11.04 2.00 -5.78
CA GLU A 77 -10.17 3.13 -6.09
C GLU A 77 -8.70 2.72 -6.21
N THR A 78 -7.94 3.50 -6.97
CA THR A 78 -6.48 3.38 -7.02
C THR A 78 -5.88 4.64 -6.43
N ILE A 79 -5.07 4.49 -5.39
CA ILE A 79 -4.31 5.61 -4.81
C ILE A 79 -2.85 5.51 -5.24
N ILE A 80 -2.25 6.67 -5.52
CA ILE A 80 -0.88 6.79 -6.02
C ILE A 80 -0.07 7.63 -5.06
N TYR A 81 1.05 7.09 -4.59
CA TYR A 81 1.93 7.73 -3.60
C TYR A 81 3.38 7.76 -4.09
N TYR A 82 4.13 8.79 -3.70
CA TYR A 82 5.59 8.67 -3.64
C TYR A 82 6.00 8.15 -2.26
N VAL A 83 6.79 7.09 -2.25
CA VAL A 83 7.32 6.46 -1.05
C VAL A 83 8.84 6.52 -1.09
N ALA A 84 9.43 7.26 -0.15
CA ALA A 84 10.88 7.33 -0.02
C ALA A 84 11.46 5.95 0.35
N GLN A 85 12.69 5.67 -0.10
CA GLN A 85 13.35 4.37 0.05
C GLN A 85 13.28 3.82 1.48
N GLY A 86 13.54 4.67 2.48
CA GLY A 86 13.51 4.32 3.91
C GLY A 86 12.15 3.87 4.45
N HIS A 87 11.08 3.99 3.66
CA HIS A 87 9.71 3.60 4.00
C HIS A 87 9.16 2.46 3.13
N SER A 88 9.94 1.94 2.18
CA SER A 88 9.49 0.89 1.25
C SER A 88 9.04 -0.38 1.97
N ASN A 89 9.80 -0.85 2.97
CA ASN A 89 9.43 -2.04 3.75
C ASN A 89 8.14 -1.84 4.56
N THR A 90 7.90 -0.62 5.04
CA THR A 90 6.70 -0.28 5.82
C THR A 90 5.45 -0.37 4.95
N VAL A 91 5.48 0.23 3.76
CA VAL A 91 4.30 0.23 2.88
C VAL A 91 4.08 -1.13 2.20
N LEU A 92 5.15 -1.91 2.03
CA LEU A 92 5.11 -3.26 1.45
C LEU A 92 5.05 -4.35 2.51
N TRP A 93 4.56 -4.05 3.72
CA TRP A 93 4.52 -4.98 4.86
C TRP A 93 3.88 -6.35 4.51
N MET A 94 2.90 -6.36 3.58
CA MET A 94 2.19 -7.54 3.08
C MET A 94 2.99 -8.43 2.12
N ALA A 95 4.12 -7.94 1.60
CA ALA A 95 4.99 -8.74 0.76
C ALA A 95 5.94 -9.60 1.61
N ASP A 96 6.34 -10.76 1.10
CA ASP A 96 7.41 -11.54 1.73
C ASP A 96 8.76 -10.80 1.65
N ASP A 97 9.72 -11.26 2.46
CA ASP A 97 11.03 -10.62 2.57
C ASP A 97 11.81 -10.65 1.24
N GLU A 98 11.62 -11.70 0.43
CA GLU A 98 12.22 -11.82 -0.90
C GLU A 98 11.72 -10.69 -1.83
N THR A 99 10.40 -10.47 -1.85
CA THR A 99 9.77 -9.41 -2.64
C THR A 99 10.15 -8.02 -2.14
N LYS A 100 10.20 -7.82 -0.81
CA LYS A 100 10.68 -6.55 -0.22
C LYS A 100 12.13 -6.27 -0.62
N GLN A 101 12.99 -7.28 -0.55
CA GLN A 101 14.40 -7.15 -0.89
C GLN A 101 14.57 -6.79 -2.38
N GLU A 102 13.83 -7.45 -3.28
CA GLU A 102 13.88 -7.12 -4.71
C GLU A 102 13.47 -5.68 -5.00
N VAL A 103 12.39 -5.20 -4.38
CA VAL A 103 11.98 -3.79 -4.51
C VAL A 103 13.09 -2.88 -3.99
N ALA A 104 13.64 -3.18 -2.81
CA ALA A 104 14.70 -2.40 -2.21
C ALA A 104 15.95 -2.36 -3.11
N ASP A 105 16.32 -3.46 -3.76
CA ASP A 105 17.45 -3.54 -4.68
C ASP A 105 17.23 -2.68 -5.92
N ILE A 106 16.02 -2.69 -6.50
CA ILE A 106 15.68 -1.82 -7.64
C ILE A 106 15.76 -0.36 -7.21
N VAL A 107 15.11 0.02 -6.10
CA VAL A 107 15.13 1.39 -5.57
C VAL A 107 16.56 1.85 -5.25
N ALA A 108 17.42 0.95 -4.75
CA ALA A 108 18.82 1.26 -4.46
C ALA A 108 19.70 1.44 -5.69
N THR A 109 19.30 0.91 -6.86
CA THR A 109 20.17 0.84 -8.05
C THR A 109 19.74 1.75 -9.20
N TYR A 110 18.47 2.14 -9.28
CA TYR A 110 18.01 3.03 -10.35
C TYR A 110 18.61 4.45 -10.27
N ASN A 111 18.62 5.15 -11.40
CA ASN A 111 19.00 6.56 -11.48
C ASN A 111 17.78 7.46 -11.21
N PRO A 112 17.68 8.12 -10.03
CA PRO A 112 16.54 8.96 -9.69
C PRO A 112 16.29 10.18 -10.59
N GLN A 113 17.26 10.57 -11.41
CA GLN A 113 17.13 11.71 -12.31
C GLN A 113 16.49 11.37 -13.66
N THR A 114 16.49 10.09 -14.06
CA THR A 114 16.07 9.66 -15.41
C THR A 114 15.22 8.40 -15.42
N GLU A 115 15.16 7.67 -14.31
CA GLU A 115 14.45 6.40 -14.18
C GLU A 115 13.43 6.48 -13.04
N ALA A 116 12.48 5.54 -13.01
CA ALA A 116 11.52 5.41 -11.91
C ALA A 116 11.22 3.96 -11.56
N THR A 117 10.90 3.74 -10.29
CA THR A 117 10.38 2.47 -9.78
C THR A 117 8.91 2.64 -9.46
N ILE A 118 8.08 1.73 -9.98
CA ILE A 118 6.64 1.70 -9.76
C ILE A 118 6.29 0.36 -9.13
N VAL A 119 5.56 0.40 -8.01
CA VAL A 119 5.08 -0.81 -7.34
C VAL A 119 3.56 -0.78 -7.37
N MET A 120 2.95 -1.77 -8.01
CA MET A 120 1.51 -1.98 -8.01
C MET A 120 1.16 -3.00 -6.94
N VAL A 121 0.30 -2.62 -6.01
CA VAL A 121 -0.18 -3.47 -4.92
C VAL A 121 -1.68 -3.64 -5.09
N SER A 122 -2.16 -4.87 -4.93
CA SER A 122 -3.57 -5.23 -4.85
C SER A 122 -3.79 -6.11 -3.61
N PRO A 123 -5.05 -6.43 -3.24
CA PRO A 123 -5.32 -7.30 -2.09
C PRO A 123 -4.68 -8.68 -2.18
N SER A 124 -4.33 -9.15 -3.37
CA SER A 124 -3.79 -10.50 -3.60
C SER A 124 -2.44 -10.54 -4.32
N SER A 125 -1.95 -9.41 -4.85
CA SER A 125 -0.69 -9.40 -5.60
C SER A 125 0.12 -8.12 -5.44
N LEU A 126 1.43 -8.24 -5.59
CA LEU A 126 2.35 -7.12 -5.77
C LEU A 126 3.12 -7.31 -7.08
N GLN A 127 3.26 -6.23 -7.84
CA GLN A 127 4.06 -6.21 -9.06
C GLN A 127 5.00 -5.00 -9.07
N VAL A 128 6.26 -5.23 -9.47
CA VAL A 128 7.26 -4.17 -9.58
C VAL A 128 7.58 -3.90 -11.04
N MET A 129 7.65 -2.63 -11.39
CA MET A 129 8.03 -2.14 -12.72
C MET A 129 9.17 -1.13 -12.56
N TRP A 130 10.26 -1.36 -13.27
CA TRP A 130 11.35 -0.40 -13.41
C TRP A 130 11.28 0.23 -14.80
N VAL A 131 11.02 1.54 -14.84
CA VAL A 131 11.04 2.33 -16.07
C VAL A 131 12.45 2.90 -16.26
N ARG A 132 13.11 2.45 -17.33
CA ARG A 132 14.47 2.85 -17.71
C ARG A 132 14.48 4.20 -18.42
N GLU A 133 15.67 4.79 -18.54
CA GLU A 133 15.89 6.08 -19.20
C GLU A 133 15.44 6.11 -20.67
N ASP A 134 15.55 4.97 -21.37
CA ASP A 134 15.10 4.81 -22.76
C ASP A 134 13.58 4.55 -22.87
N GLY A 135 12.86 4.56 -21.74
CA GLY A 135 11.44 4.24 -21.66
C GLY A 135 11.14 2.74 -21.65
N ALA A 136 12.15 1.87 -21.71
CA ALA A 136 11.93 0.43 -21.57
C ALA A 136 11.43 0.09 -20.17
N ILE A 137 10.44 -0.79 -20.11
CA ILE A 137 9.85 -1.23 -18.84
C ILE A 137 10.36 -2.63 -18.54
N GLN A 138 11.07 -2.76 -17.43
CA GLN A 138 11.41 -4.05 -16.86
C GLN A 138 10.39 -4.39 -15.78
N THR A 139 9.55 -5.38 -16.07
CA THR A 139 8.56 -5.88 -15.12
C THR A 139 9.06 -7.14 -14.46
N GLN A 140 9.02 -7.17 -13.14
CA GLN A 140 9.02 -8.42 -12.39
C GLN A 140 7.60 -9.01 -12.51
N GLY A 141 7.47 -10.34 -12.57
CA GLY A 141 6.16 -10.98 -12.59
C GLY A 141 5.34 -10.59 -11.36
N ALA A 142 4.01 -10.56 -11.49
CA ALA A 142 3.15 -10.35 -10.32
C ALA A 142 3.39 -11.48 -9.31
N LYS A 143 3.76 -11.11 -8.09
CA LYS A 143 3.95 -12.02 -6.96
C LYS A 143 2.69 -12.01 -6.12
N SER A 144 2.25 -13.20 -5.69
CA SER A 144 1.18 -13.28 -4.71
C SER A 144 1.66 -12.65 -3.41
N VAL A 145 0.91 -11.70 -2.87
CA VAL A 145 1.13 -11.27 -1.49
C VAL A 145 0.41 -12.28 -0.60
N ASN A 146 1.16 -12.96 0.25
CA ASN A 146 0.58 -13.87 1.22
C ASN A 146 0.11 -13.07 2.44
N ALA A 147 -1.00 -13.57 2.98
CA ALA A 147 -1.76 -13.16 4.14
C ALA A 147 -0.95 -12.52 5.27
N LEU A 148 -1.65 -11.72 6.09
CA LEU A 148 -1.24 -11.24 7.41
C LEU A 148 -0.09 -12.05 8.04
N PRO A 149 0.85 -11.41 8.77
CA PRO A 149 2.04 -12.07 9.35
C PRO A 149 1.72 -13.11 10.45
N VAL A 150 0.46 -13.53 10.55
CA VAL A 150 -0.10 -14.47 11.49
C VAL A 150 -0.98 -15.48 10.74
N THR A 151 -0.95 -16.72 11.20
CA THR A 151 -2.00 -17.68 10.81
C THR A 151 -3.28 -17.28 11.51
N LEU A 152 -4.32 -16.99 10.73
CA LEU A 152 -5.63 -16.70 11.31
C LEU A 152 -6.21 -17.96 11.96
N PRO A 153 -6.84 -17.85 13.15
CA PRO A 153 -7.59 -18.95 13.74
C PRO A 153 -8.70 -19.44 12.81
N GLU A 154 -9.11 -20.69 12.98
CA GLU A 154 -10.22 -21.26 12.21
C GLU A 154 -11.47 -20.38 12.32
N GLY A 155 -12.15 -20.17 11.20
CA GLY A 155 -13.34 -19.34 11.14
C GLY A 155 -13.10 -17.84 11.12
N VAL A 156 -11.85 -17.35 11.28
CA VAL A 156 -11.50 -15.93 11.18
C VAL A 156 -11.12 -15.54 9.75
N THR A 157 -11.73 -14.48 9.25
CA THR A 157 -11.40 -13.82 7.97
C THR A 157 -10.96 -12.39 8.22
N VAL A 158 -10.14 -11.86 7.31
CA VAL A 158 -9.73 -10.45 7.30
C VAL A 158 -10.25 -9.76 6.05
N ALA A 159 -10.72 -8.53 6.21
CA ALA A 159 -11.01 -7.59 5.12
C ALA A 159 -10.34 -6.25 5.44
N THR A 160 -10.16 -5.41 4.42
CA THR A 160 -9.69 -4.04 4.61
C THR A 160 -10.86 -3.08 4.47
N GLU A 161 -10.98 -2.15 5.41
CA GLU A 161 -11.94 -1.04 5.36
C GLU A 161 -11.20 0.29 5.42
N GLU A 162 -11.73 1.29 4.72
CA GLU A 162 -11.28 2.67 4.87
C GLU A 162 -12.44 3.54 5.35
N THR A 163 -12.18 4.33 6.38
CA THR A 163 -13.11 5.34 6.87
C THR A 163 -12.34 6.61 7.16
N GLU A 164 -12.72 7.72 6.50
CA GLU A 164 -12.13 9.05 6.69
C GLU A 164 -10.60 9.11 6.44
N GLY A 165 -10.10 8.36 5.45
CA GLY A 165 -8.67 8.35 5.11
C GLY A 165 -7.80 7.53 6.08
N VAL A 166 -8.42 6.75 6.97
CA VAL A 166 -7.74 5.85 7.90
C VAL A 166 -8.03 4.41 7.49
N TYR A 167 -6.96 3.66 7.19
CA TYR A 167 -7.04 2.23 6.87
C TYR A 167 -7.29 1.40 8.13
N ALA A 168 -8.13 0.38 8.01
CA ALA A 168 -8.41 -0.60 9.05
C ALA A 168 -8.38 -2.03 8.48
N TYR A 169 -7.68 -2.94 9.13
CA TYR A 169 -7.84 -4.39 8.94
C TYR A 169 -8.97 -4.85 9.82
N CYS A 170 -10.09 -5.26 9.25
CA CYS A 170 -11.27 -5.73 9.96
C CYS A 170 -11.29 -7.25 10.02
N PHE A 171 -11.46 -7.80 11.21
CA PHE A 171 -11.42 -9.23 11.50
C PHE A 171 -12.83 -9.70 11.83
N THR A 172 -13.29 -10.73 11.13
CA THR A 172 -14.64 -11.30 11.29
C THR A 172 -14.51 -12.79 11.57
N HIS A 173 -15.31 -13.33 12.50
CA HIS A 173 -15.41 -14.76 12.75
C HIS A 173 -16.74 -15.30 12.24
N ALA A 174 -16.74 -16.50 11.65
CA ALA A 174 -17.93 -17.14 11.10
C ALA A 174 -19.09 -17.29 12.09
N GLU A 175 -18.80 -17.49 13.38
CA GLU A 175 -19.81 -17.63 14.45
C GLU A 175 -20.04 -16.34 15.24
N PHE A 176 -18.99 -15.53 15.47
CA PHE A 176 -19.07 -14.38 16.38
C PHE A 176 -19.22 -13.04 15.65
N GLY A 177 -19.24 -13.05 14.32
CA GLY A 177 -19.28 -11.85 13.50
C GLY A 177 -18.03 -10.99 13.70
N ASP A 178 -18.18 -9.68 13.65
CA ASP A 178 -17.07 -8.74 13.78
C ASP A 178 -16.35 -8.94 15.12
N LEU A 179 -15.05 -9.18 15.05
CA LEU A 179 -14.16 -9.37 16.18
C LEU A 179 -13.47 -8.06 16.59
N GLY A 180 -13.09 -7.24 15.61
CA GLY A 180 -12.40 -5.98 15.81
C GLY A 180 -11.59 -5.56 14.59
N ARG A 181 -10.80 -4.50 14.76
CA ARG A 181 -9.97 -3.96 13.70
C ARG A 181 -8.65 -3.38 14.17
N ILE A 182 -7.67 -3.38 13.28
CA ILE A 182 -6.36 -2.74 13.47
C ILE A 182 -6.29 -1.57 12.51
N ARG A 183 -6.19 -0.35 13.03
CA ARG A 183 -6.16 0.90 12.24
C ARG A 183 -4.73 1.40 12.14
N LEU A 184 -4.38 1.94 10.98
CA LEU A 184 -3.14 2.68 10.79
C LEU A 184 -3.45 4.17 10.89
N VAL A 185 -3.06 4.81 12.00
CA VAL A 185 -3.37 6.23 12.26
C VAL A 185 -2.10 7.08 12.28
N PRO A 186 -2.16 8.35 11.86
CA PRO A 186 -1.03 9.26 12.00
C PRO A 186 -0.65 9.46 13.47
N SER A 187 0.64 9.31 13.78
CA SER A 187 1.18 9.56 15.12
C SER A 187 2.14 10.74 15.09
N ALA A 188 2.02 11.64 16.07
CA ALA A 188 2.92 12.79 16.19
C ALA A 188 4.36 12.40 16.57
N GLU A 189 4.55 11.22 17.20
CA GLU A 189 5.86 10.75 17.67
C GLU A 189 6.55 9.85 16.65
N THR A 190 5.81 8.95 15.99
CA THR A 190 6.38 7.93 15.08
C THR A 190 6.01 8.13 13.61
N GLY A 191 5.17 9.13 13.28
CA GLY A 191 4.60 9.35 11.95
C GLY A 191 3.35 8.49 11.70
N LEU A 192 3.41 7.19 11.99
CA LEU A 192 2.30 6.24 11.89
C LEU A 192 2.31 5.30 13.10
N GLU A 193 1.12 4.94 13.61
CA GLU A 193 0.94 3.96 14.68
C GLU A 193 -0.24 3.02 14.37
N PHE A 194 -0.18 1.81 14.95
CA PHE A 194 -1.27 0.84 14.87
C PHE A 194 -2.19 0.97 16.08
N GLN A 195 -3.47 1.24 15.86
CA GLN A 195 -4.49 1.28 16.90
C GLN A 195 -5.39 0.04 16.80
N VAL A 196 -5.51 -0.70 17.90
CA VAL A 196 -6.37 -1.90 17.97
C VAL A 196 -7.72 -1.53 18.59
N GLU A 197 -8.81 -1.88 17.92
CA GLU A 197 -10.18 -1.67 18.38
C GLU A 197 -10.92 -3.01 18.40
N VAL A 198 -11.34 -3.49 19.58
CA VAL A 198 -12.18 -4.69 19.69
C VAL A 198 -13.64 -4.33 19.35
N ALA A 199 -14.31 -5.16 18.56
CA ALA A 199 -15.70 -4.93 18.20
C ALA A 199 -16.62 -5.07 19.43
N PRO A 200 -17.72 -4.27 19.52
CA PRO A 200 -18.68 -4.41 20.60
C PRO A 200 -19.41 -5.77 20.52
N GLY A 201 -19.81 -6.29 21.68
CA GLY A 201 -20.70 -7.45 21.81
C GLY A 201 -22.08 -7.02 22.32
N GLY A 202 -23.11 -7.82 22.06
CA GLY A 202 -24.45 -7.64 22.62
C GLY A 202 -24.53 -7.99 24.11
N THR A 203 -23.54 -8.73 24.63
CA THR A 203 -23.39 -9.10 26.05
C THR A 203 -21.92 -9.03 26.48
N GLU A 204 -21.67 -8.97 27.80
CA GLU A 204 -20.31 -9.01 28.38
C GLU A 204 -19.57 -10.30 28.01
N THR A 205 -20.27 -11.44 28.01
CA THR A 205 -19.71 -12.74 27.63
C THR A 205 -19.28 -12.77 26.17
N GLU A 206 -20.10 -12.22 25.28
CA GLU A 206 -19.79 -12.12 23.85
C GLU A 206 -18.61 -11.16 23.60
N MET A 207 -18.56 -10.02 24.30
CA MET A 207 -17.41 -9.11 24.22
C MET A 207 -16.12 -9.79 24.67
N GLN A 208 -16.17 -10.59 25.75
CA GLN A 208 -15.01 -11.32 26.24
C GLN A 208 -14.54 -12.41 25.25
N GLN A 209 -15.46 -13.14 24.63
CA GLN A 209 -15.13 -14.15 23.61
C GLN A 209 -14.49 -13.54 22.36
N LYS A 210 -15.05 -12.42 21.88
CA LYS A 210 -14.46 -11.66 20.75
C LYS A 210 -13.06 -11.19 21.09
N ARG A 211 -12.86 -10.66 22.30
CA ARG A 211 -11.56 -10.22 22.81
C ARG A 211 -10.54 -11.35 22.85
N GLU A 212 -10.90 -12.51 23.40
CA GLU A 212 -10.02 -13.67 23.52
C GLU A 212 -9.54 -14.21 22.16
N LEU A 213 -10.38 -14.11 21.12
CA LEU A 213 -10.01 -14.47 19.76
C LEU A 213 -9.18 -13.39 19.08
N PHE A 214 -9.52 -12.12 19.27
CA PHE A 214 -8.95 -11.02 18.50
C PHE A 214 -7.64 -10.47 19.06
N GLU A 215 -7.54 -10.27 20.38
CA GLU A 215 -6.36 -9.65 20.99
C GLU A 215 -5.05 -10.36 20.66
N PRO A 216 -4.95 -11.70 20.67
CA PRO A 216 -3.70 -12.38 20.29
C PRO A 216 -3.31 -12.15 18.82
N ILE A 217 -4.29 -12.12 17.93
CA ILE A 217 -4.09 -11.84 16.50
C ILE A 217 -3.59 -10.41 16.34
N ALA A 218 -4.28 -9.45 16.95
CA ALA A 218 -3.96 -8.04 16.86
C ALA A 218 -2.59 -7.73 17.47
N GLN A 219 -2.30 -8.28 18.65
CA GLN A 219 -1.00 -8.12 19.31
C GLN A 219 0.13 -8.68 18.46
N SER A 220 0.00 -9.90 17.92
CA SER A 220 1.06 -10.50 17.11
C SER A 220 1.30 -9.74 15.79
N ILE A 221 0.23 -9.24 15.16
CA ILE A 221 0.35 -8.38 13.97
C ILE A 221 1.05 -7.06 14.33
N VAL A 222 0.59 -6.36 15.37
CA VAL A 222 1.18 -5.08 15.80
C VAL A 222 2.62 -5.25 16.21
N GLU A 223 2.98 -6.28 16.98
CA GLU A 223 4.36 -6.55 17.40
C GLU A 223 5.29 -6.80 16.21
N GLN A 224 4.85 -7.56 15.21
CA GLN A 224 5.64 -7.82 14.00
C GLN A 224 5.79 -6.57 13.13
N LEU A 225 4.72 -5.77 13.01
CA LEU A 225 4.77 -4.51 12.29
C LEU A 225 5.66 -3.47 13.01
N ASP A 226 5.58 -3.40 14.35
CA ASP A 226 6.46 -2.59 15.18
C ASP A 226 7.93 -3.01 15.08
N ALA A 227 8.20 -4.33 15.05
CA ALA A 227 9.56 -4.86 14.88
C ALA A 227 10.12 -4.51 13.50
N ALA A 228 9.31 -4.57 12.44
CA ALA A 228 9.68 -4.12 11.11
C ALA A 228 9.97 -2.60 11.06
N LEU A 229 9.29 -1.80 11.89
CA LEU A 229 9.55 -0.36 12.04
C LEU A 229 10.82 -0.04 12.84
N LYS A 230 11.20 -0.91 13.79
CA LYS A 230 12.34 -0.73 14.71
C LYS A 230 13.66 -1.30 14.19
N ASN A 231 13.65 -2.32 13.32
CA ASN A 231 14.86 -2.91 12.72
C ASN A 231 15.41 -2.10 11.53
N ARG A 232 15.68 -0.82 11.79
CA ARG A 232 16.45 0.09 10.92
C ARG A 232 17.95 -0.15 11.06
#